data_AF-A0A953Q6Y7-F1
#
_entry.id   AF-A0A953Q6Y7-F1
#
_cell.length_a   1.000
_cell.length_b   1.000
_cell.length_c   1.000
_cell.angle_alpha   90.00
_cell.angle_beta   90.00
_cell.angle_gamma   90.00
#
_symmetry.space_group_name_H-M   'P 1'
#
loop_
_entity.id
_entity.type
_entity.pdbx_description
1 polymer ?
#
loop_
_entity_poly.entity_id
_entity_poly.type
_entity_poly.pdbx_seq_one_letter_code
_entity_poly.pdbx_strand_id
1 'polypeptide(L)'
;MKWFTATLLLACLVPSSYGVQKQYATGKIVAVEQKANTKVLYYLVNTPVTQDEPYYEVSVQLKDTIYLGQYTPWHAKETLPEEWEPGFTVPVRIDGRHLILKRPSGVDMEFVILKRTAVKAEPKVPAPTPATK
;
A
#
# COMPACT_ATOMS: atom_id res chain seq x y z
N MET A 1 52.19 43.54 -14.36
CA MET A 1 51.13 43.66 -15.37
C MET A 1 49.98 42.75 -14.95
N LYS A 2 48.89 43.34 -14.46
CA LYS A 2 47.58 42.69 -14.29
C LYS A 2 47.06 42.35 -15.68
N TRP A 3 46.37 41.21 -15.87
CA TRP A 3 45.17 41.09 -16.73
C TRP A 3 44.43 39.76 -16.50
N PHE A 4 43.28 39.90 -15.83
CA PHE A 4 42.01 39.15 -15.93
C PHE A 4 42.06 37.61 -15.79
N THR A 5 41.84 37.05 -14.60
CA THR A 5 40.50 36.72 -14.04
C THR A 5 39.40 36.58 -15.10
N ALA A 6 39.21 35.37 -15.62
CA ALA A 6 38.00 34.94 -16.30
C ALA A 6 37.42 33.70 -15.58
N THR A 7 37.01 33.90 -14.34
CA THR A 7 36.00 33.08 -13.69
C THR A 7 34.66 33.52 -14.28
N LEU A 8 33.93 32.67 -15.01
CA LEU A 8 32.45 32.64 -14.95
C LEU A 8 31.84 31.61 -15.92
N LEU A 9 30.93 30.82 -15.36
CA LEU A 9 29.73 30.29 -16.05
C LEU A 9 29.96 29.23 -17.14
N LEU A 10 30.48 28.08 -16.73
CA LEU A 10 30.00 26.82 -17.31
C LEU A 10 29.40 25.93 -16.21
N ALA A 11 28.63 26.54 -15.31
CA ALA A 11 27.59 25.84 -14.54
C ALA A 11 26.37 25.69 -15.46
N CYS A 12 26.54 24.92 -16.54
CA CYS A 12 25.42 24.50 -17.37
C CYS A 12 24.46 23.74 -16.48
N LEU A 13 23.27 24.34 -16.33
CA LEU A 13 22.02 23.74 -15.91
C LEU A 13 22.08 22.21 -15.98
N VAL A 14 22.27 21.56 -14.84
CA VAL A 14 21.71 20.22 -14.67
C VAL A 14 20.24 20.49 -14.41
N PRO A 15 19.31 20.25 -15.35
CA PRO A 15 17.92 20.20 -14.99
C PRO A 15 17.82 19.10 -13.95
N SER A 16 17.63 19.50 -12.69
CA SER A 16 17.15 18.60 -11.66
C SER A 16 15.75 18.22 -12.12
N SER A 17 15.67 17.22 -12.99
CA SER A 17 14.45 16.49 -13.26
C SER A 17 14.09 15.82 -11.95
N TYR A 18 13.48 16.59 -11.06
CA TYR A 18 12.55 16.08 -10.06
C TYR A 18 11.41 15.49 -10.88
N GLY A 19 11.65 14.32 -11.47
CA GLY A 19 10.58 13.42 -11.76
C GLY A 19 9.82 13.32 -10.46
N VAL A 20 8.53 13.64 -10.49
CA VAL A 20 7.60 13.37 -9.41
C VAL A 20 7.62 11.85 -9.24
N GLN A 21 8.64 11.37 -8.54
CA GLN A 21 8.82 9.97 -8.22
C GLN A 21 7.74 9.75 -7.18
N LYS A 22 6.59 9.23 -7.62
CA LYS A 22 5.44 9.07 -6.75
C LYS A 22 5.93 8.29 -5.52
N GLN A 23 6.02 8.98 -4.37
CA GLN A 23 6.84 8.53 -3.26
C GLN A 23 6.22 7.27 -2.65
N TYR A 24 6.99 6.20 -2.61
CA TYR A 24 6.64 5.03 -1.81
C TYR A 24 7.00 5.31 -0.36
N ALA A 25 6.10 4.99 0.54
CA ALA A 25 6.30 4.99 1.97
C ALA A 25 6.32 3.55 2.48
N THR A 26 7.04 3.31 3.56
CA THR A 26 7.08 1.99 4.18
C THR A 26 5.81 1.77 5.00
N GLY A 27 5.03 0.74 4.68
CA GLY A 27 3.84 0.32 5.43
C GLY A 27 3.96 -1.11 5.93
N LYS A 28 3.12 -1.47 6.90
CA LYS A 28 3.12 -2.78 7.53
C LYS A 28 1.81 -3.50 7.27
N ILE A 29 1.86 -4.74 6.80
CA ILE A 29 0.69 -5.58 6.64
C ILE A 29 0.19 -5.96 8.04
N VAL A 30 -1.09 -5.70 8.29
CA VAL A 30 -1.77 -6.01 9.55
C VAL A 30 -2.58 -7.30 9.41
N ALA A 31 -3.22 -7.49 8.26
CA ALA A 31 -4.03 -8.67 7.97
C ALA A 31 -4.09 -8.93 6.46
N VAL A 32 -4.21 -10.20 6.10
CA VAL A 32 -4.47 -10.67 4.75
C VAL A 32 -5.60 -11.68 4.82
N GLU A 33 -6.68 -11.44 4.08
CA GLU A 33 -7.84 -12.31 4.02
C GLU A 33 -8.12 -12.69 2.57
N GLN A 34 -8.36 -13.98 2.32
CA GLN A 34 -8.89 -14.46 1.05
C GLN A 34 -10.38 -14.73 1.21
N LYS A 35 -11.18 -14.18 0.30
CA LYS A 35 -12.63 -14.34 0.27
C LYS A 35 -13.06 -14.77 -1.13
N ALA A 36 -14.30 -15.25 -1.23
CA ALA A 36 -14.91 -15.59 -2.50
C ALA A 36 -16.31 -14.99 -2.58
N ASN A 37 -16.68 -14.49 -3.75
CA ASN A 37 -18.04 -14.08 -4.05
C ASN A 37 -18.68 -15.13 -4.95
N THR A 38 -19.73 -15.78 -4.47
CA THR A 38 -20.48 -16.76 -5.25
C THR A 38 -21.48 -16.04 -6.15
N LYS A 39 -21.22 -16.07 -7.45
CA LYS A 39 -22.09 -15.48 -8.47
C LYS A 39 -22.90 -16.54 -9.16
N VAL A 40 -24.20 -16.31 -9.31
CA VAL A 40 -25.07 -17.16 -10.13
C VAL A 40 -24.83 -16.81 -11.60
N LEU A 41 -24.43 -17.80 -12.41
CA LEU A 41 -24.20 -17.62 -13.84
C LEU A 41 -25.50 -17.78 -14.63
N TYR A 42 -26.22 -18.88 -14.38
CA TYR A 42 -27.50 -19.21 -15.03
C TYR A 42 -28.23 -20.28 -14.22
N TYR A 43 -29.49 -20.55 -14.58
CA TYR A 43 -30.29 -21.61 -13.99
C TYR A 43 -30.46 -22.76 -14.99
N LEU A 44 -30.28 -23.99 -14.52
CA LEU A 44 -30.61 -25.22 -15.25
C LEU A 44 -31.75 -25.93 -14.52
N VAL A 45 -32.95 -25.92 -15.11
CA VAL A 45 -34.17 -26.56 -14.54
C VAL A 45 -34.34 -26.18 -13.06
N ASN A 46 -34.40 -24.87 -12.78
CA ASN A 46 -34.51 -24.28 -11.44
C ASN A 46 -33.31 -24.50 -10.49
N THR A 47 -32.23 -25.12 -10.94
CA THR A 47 -30.98 -25.27 -10.18
C THR A 47 -30.00 -24.18 -10.57
N PRO A 48 -29.55 -23.29 -9.65
CA PRO A 48 -28.56 -22.27 -9.99
C PRO A 48 -27.19 -22.91 -10.22
N VAL A 49 -26.59 -22.62 -11.37
CA VAL A 49 -25.16 -22.88 -11.64
C VAL A 49 -24.39 -21.67 -11.17
N THR A 50 -23.52 -21.86 -10.18
CA THR A 50 -22.74 -20.81 -9.53
C THR A 50 -21.27 -20.89 -9.88
N GLN A 51 -20.59 -19.75 -9.79
CA GLN A 51 -19.14 -19.66 -9.89
C GLN A 51 -18.62 -18.82 -8.73
N ASP A 52 -17.57 -19.33 -8.08
CA ASP A 52 -16.87 -18.60 -7.03
C ASP A 52 -15.80 -17.70 -7.67
N GLU A 53 -15.93 -16.40 -7.44
CA GLU A 53 -14.97 -15.39 -7.85
C GLU A 53 -14.10 -15.00 -6.63
N PRO A 54 -12.84 -15.45 -6.54
CA PRO A 54 -11.98 -15.13 -5.41
C PRO A 54 -11.59 -13.65 -5.43
N TYR A 55 -11.44 -13.06 -4.25
CA TYR A 55 -10.85 -11.74 -4.05
C TYR A 55 -10.04 -11.73 -2.75
N TYR A 56 -9.07 -10.84 -2.69
CA TYR A 56 -8.19 -10.69 -1.54
C TYR A 56 -8.39 -9.34 -0.88
N GLU A 57 -8.39 -9.32 0.44
CA GLU A 57 -8.39 -8.11 1.24
C GLU A 57 -7.08 -8.02 2.02
N VAL A 58 -6.40 -6.89 1.92
CA VAL A 58 -5.15 -6.62 2.62
C VAL A 58 -5.31 -5.35 3.46
N SER A 59 -5.06 -5.48 4.75
CA SER A 59 -5.01 -4.35 5.67
C SER A 59 -3.56 -3.89 5.83
N VAL A 60 -3.27 -2.65 5.45
CA VAL A 60 -1.92 -2.07 5.54
C VAL A 60 -1.94 -0.86 6.45
N GLN A 61 -1.15 -0.91 7.51
CA GLN A 61 -0.88 0.23 8.36
C GLN A 61 0.19 1.11 7.72
N LEU A 62 -0.17 2.36 7.46
CA LEU A 62 0.74 3.41 7.05
C LEU A 62 0.67 4.54 8.08
N LYS A 63 1.74 4.71 8.84
CA LYS A 63 1.79 5.64 9.99
C LYS A 63 0.64 5.33 10.97
N ASP A 64 -0.28 6.29 11.14
CA ASP A 64 -1.41 6.22 12.07
C ASP A 64 -2.72 5.83 11.39
N THR A 65 -2.69 5.27 10.16
CA THR A 65 -3.89 4.87 9.43
C THR A 65 -3.76 3.46 8.86
N ILE A 66 -4.78 2.64 9.08
CA ILE A 66 -4.95 1.33 8.44
C ILE A 66 -5.84 1.50 7.21
N TYR A 67 -5.31 1.09 6.07
CA TYR A 67 -6.01 1.03 4.79
C TYR A 67 -6.42 -0.40 4.51
N LEU A 68 -7.71 -0.64 4.29
CA LEU A 68 -8.21 -1.91 3.78
C LEU A 68 -8.28 -1.80 2.25
N GLY A 69 -7.43 -2.56 1.56
CA GLY A 69 -7.40 -2.66 0.11
C GLY A 69 -7.95 -4.00 -0.37
N GLN A 70 -8.73 -3.98 -1.46
CA GLN A 70 -9.21 -5.18 -2.14
C GLN A 70 -8.47 -5.38 -3.46
N TYR A 71 -8.04 -6.60 -3.72
CA TYR A 71 -7.52 -7.04 -5.01
C TYR A 71 -8.38 -8.16 -5.57
N THR A 72 -8.86 -7.97 -6.79
CA THR A 72 -9.61 -9.00 -7.53
C THR A 72 -8.71 -9.51 -8.64
N PRO A 73 -8.23 -10.76 -8.57
CA PRO A 73 -7.37 -11.33 -9.59
C PRO A 73 -8.13 -11.46 -10.92
N TRP A 74 -7.44 -11.22 -12.04
CA TRP A 74 -8.03 -11.44 -13.37
C TRP A 74 -8.03 -12.91 -13.77
N HIS A 75 -7.10 -13.69 -13.24
CA HIS A 75 -6.96 -15.11 -13.51
C HIS A 75 -6.74 -15.88 -12.20
N ALA A 76 -7.25 -17.11 -12.11
CA ALA A 76 -7.15 -17.93 -10.89
C ALA A 76 -5.69 -18.23 -10.43
N LYS A 77 -4.69 -18.01 -11.30
CA LYS A 77 -3.26 -18.16 -10.98
C LYS A 77 -2.65 -16.89 -10.36
N GLU A 78 -3.34 -15.76 -10.41
CA GLU A 78 -2.88 -14.54 -9.75
C GLU A 78 -3.19 -14.63 -8.25
N THR A 79 -2.15 -14.87 -7.47
CA THR A 79 -2.21 -14.91 -6.02
C THR A 79 -1.41 -13.74 -5.43
N LEU A 80 -1.65 -13.47 -4.15
CA LEU A 80 -0.76 -12.61 -3.38
C LEU A 80 0.62 -13.27 -3.21
N PRO A 81 1.70 -12.48 -3.02
CA PRO A 81 3.00 -13.02 -2.64
C PRO A 81 2.92 -13.79 -1.32
N GLU A 82 3.63 -14.92 -1.23
CA GLU A 82 3.62 -15.77 -0.03
C GLU A 82 4.21 -15.06 1.19
N GLU A 83 5.12 -14.11 0.97
CA GLU A 83 5.78 -13.35 2.04
C GLU A 83 4.84 -12.33 2.72
N TRP A 84 3.66 -12.09 2.15
CA TRP A 84 2.71 -11.12 2.67
C TRP A 84 1.90 -11.70 3.82
N GLU A 85 2.55 -11.76 4.97
CA GLU A 85 1.95 -12.15 6.24
C GLU A 85 1.75 -10.94 7.17
N PRO A 86 0.86 -11.05 8.18
CA PRO A 86 0.76 -10.05 9.23
C PRO A 86 2.11 -9.77 9.87
N GLY A 87 2.54 -8.51 9.88
CA GLY A 87 3.86 -8.12 10.33
C GLY A 87 4.81 -7.70 9.22
N PHE A 88 4.60 -8.19 8.00
CA PHE A 88 5.49 -7.94 6.87
C PHE A 88 5.48 -6.46 6.46
N THR A 89 6.65 -5.96 6.12
CA THR A 89 6.84 -4.56 5.75
C THR A 89 6.94 -4.44 4.24
N VAL A 90 6.10 -3.59 3.64
CA VAL A 90 6.01 -3.42 2.18
C VAL A 90 6.15 -1.96 1.79
N PRO A 91 6.72 -1.64 0.61
CA PRO A 91 6.59 -0.32 0.02
C PRO A 91 5.14 -0.10 -0.43
N VAL A 92 4.55 0.98 0.07
CA VAL A 92 3.16 1.38 -0.15
C VAL A 92 3.12 2.74 -0.83
N ARG A 93 2.21 2.90 -1.77
CA ARG A 93 1.90 4.18 -2.38
C ARG A 93 0.39 4.34 -2.47
N ILE A 94 -0.10 5.53 -2.17
CA ILE A 94 -1.53 5.85 -2.33
C ILE A 94 -1.69 6.70 -3.58
N ASP A 95 -2.56 6.28 -4.48
CA ASP A 95 -2.88 6.96 -5.74
C ASP A 95 -4.40 7.12 -5.84
N GLY A 96 -4.92 8.22 -5.26
CA GLY A 96 -6.36 8.49 -5.19
C GLY A 96 -7.14 7.44 -4.39
N ARG A 97 -7.87 6.57 -5.11
CA ARG A 97 -8.67 5.46 -4.55
C ARG A 97 -7.91 4.13 -4.52
N HIS A 98 -6.69 4.11 -5.00
CA HIS A 98 -5.90 2.89 -5.10
C HIS A 98 -4.76 2.88 -4.08
N LEU A 99 -4.57 1.73 -3.46
CA LEU A 99 -3.44 1.37 -2.62
C LEU A 99 -2.51 0.51 -3.47
N ILE A 100 -1.32 1.01 -3.76
CA ILE A 100 -0.35 0.34 -4.61
C ILE A 100 0.73 -0.22 -3.71
N LEU A 101 0.85 -1.54 -3.72
CA LEU A 101 1.83 -2.29 -2.94
C LEU A 101 2.89 -2.84 -3.88
N LYS A 102 4.15 -2.64 -3.53
CA LYS A 102 5.25 -3.19 -4.31
C LYS A 102 5.53 -4.63 -3.88
N ARG A 103 5.45 -5.57 -4.81
CA ARG A 103 5.79 -6.97 -4.55
C ARG A 103 7.28 -7.13 -4.22
N PRO A 104 7.68 -8.22 -3.55
CA PRO A 104 9.08 -8.60 -3.43
C PRO A 104 9.79 -8.74 -4.78
N SER A 105 9.05 -9.18 -5.82
CA SER A 105 9.53 -9.24 -7.21
C SER A 105 9.76 -7.86 -7.86
N GLY A 106 9.41 -6.77 -7.19
CA GLY A 106 9.54 -5.40 -7.69
C GLY A 106 8.40 -4.90 -8.56
N VAL A 107 7.38 -5.73 -8.81
CA VAL A 107 6.20 -5.36 -9.61
C VAL A 107 5.13 -4.75 -8.72
N ASP A 108 4.53 -3.64 -9.16
CA ASP A 108 3.40 -3.03 -8.48
C ASP A 108 2.16 -3.95 -8.51
N MET A 109 1.40 -3.94 -7.43
CA MET A 109 0.10 -4.58 -7.34
C MET A 109 -0.90 -3.55 -6.81
N GLU A 110 -2.01 -3.38 -7.51
CA GLU A 110 -2.99 -2.34 -7.26
C GLU A 110 -4.19 -2.90 -6.51
N PHE A 111 -4.56 -2.23 -5.42
CA PHE A 111 -5.69 -2.57 -4.57
C PHE A 111 -6.67 -1.41 -4.57
N VAL A 112 -7.96 -1.68 -4.60
CA VAL A 112 -9.01 -0.67 -4.41
C VAL A 112 -9.18 -0.43 -2.91
N ILE A 113 -9.07 0.82 -2.46
CA ILE A 113 -9.26 1.17 -1.04
C ILE A 113 -10.75 1.06 -0.70
N LEU A 114 -11.10 0.10 0.14
CA LEU A 114 -12.46 -0.08 0.68
C LEU A 114 -12.70 0.79 1.91
N LYS A 115 -11.72 0.85 2.82
CA LYS A 115 -11.87 1.54 4.11
C LYS A 115 -10.56 2.15 4.59
N ARG A 116 -10.69 3.24 5.36
CA ARG A 116 -9.59 3.91 6.08
C ARG A 116 -9.97 4.00 7.55
N THR A 117 -9.12 3.50 8.42
CA THR A 117 -9.35 3.50 9.87
C THR A 117 -8.14 4.10 10.56
N ALA A 118 -8.32 5.12 11.40
CA ALA A 118 -7.22 5.63 12.22
C ALA A 118 -6.80 4.57 13.24
N VAL A 119 -5.49 4.36 13.38
CA VAL A 119 -4.94 3.58 14.49
C VAL A 119 -5.18 4.42 15.73
N LYS A 120 -6.17 4.04 16.54
CA LYS A 120 -6.41 4.70 17.82
C LYS A 120 -5.16 4.43 18.67
N ALA A 121 -4.31 5.43 18.84
CA ALA A 121 -3.23 5.37 19.81
C ALA A 121 -3.86 5.03 21.16
N GLU A 122 -3.40 3.96 21.81
CA GLU A 122 -3.68 3.79 23.23
C GLU A 122 -3.23 5.08 23.94
N PRO A 123 -4.05 5.66 24.85
CA PRO A 123 -3.60 6.78 25.64
C PRO A 123 -2.36 6.31 26.38
N LYS A 124 -1.21 6.92 26.07
CA LYS A 124 0.01 6.78 26.86
C LYS A 124 -0.37 7.15 28.29
N VAL A 125 -0.58 6.15 29.14
CA VAL A 125 -0.84 6.36 30.56
C VAL A 125 0.31 7.24 31.08
N PRO A 126 0.06 8.46 31.57
CA PRO A 126 1.12 9.23 32.17
C PRO A 126 1.65 8.41 33.35
N ALA A 127 2.97 8.21 33.38
CA ALA A 127 3.64 7.51 34.45
C ALA A 127 3.17 8.07 35.80
N PRO A 128 2.93 7.23 36.83
CA PRO A 128 2.52 7.72 38.12
C PRO A 128 3.59 8.67 38.65
N THR A 129 3.22 9.93 38.84
CA THR A 129 4.03 10.93 39.53
C THR A 129 4.46 10.33 40.87
N PRO A 130 5.77 10.25 41.18
CA PRO A 130 6.20 9.77 42.49
C PRO A 130 5.69 10.75 43.54
N ALA A 131 4.80 10.26 44.42
CA ALA A 131 4.32 11.02 45.56
C ALA A 131 5.50 11.35 46.48
N THR A 132 5.84 12.63 46.56
CA THR A 132 6.78 13.15 47.55
C THR A 132 6.10 13.06 48.92
N LYS A 133 6.67 12.26 49.81
CA LYS A 133 6.49 12.38 51.26
C LYS A 133 7.84 12.74 51.86
#